data_AF-A0A7Y3BHX9-F1
#
_entry.id   AF-A0A7Y3BHX9-F1
#
_cell.length_a   1.000
_cell.length_b   1.000
_cell.length_c   1.000
_cell.angle_alpha   90.00
_cell.angle_beta   90.00
_cell.angle_gamma   90.00
#
_symmetry.space_group_name_H-M   'P 1'
#
loop_
_entity.id
_entity.type
_entity.pdbx_description
1 polymer ?
#
loop_
_entity_poly.entity_id
_entity_poly.type
_entity_poly.pdbx_seq_one_letter_code
_entity_poly.pdbx_strand_id
1 'polypeptide(L)'
;GTGVNGDPLFVDKIGHIADQGTLDGELQAGSPAINQGENIQAIIEAMGLPWTDINGNPRDSSPDIGAYESEYSAGVDDDLLGYPSKYALSQNYPNPFNPSTTIRFSIPASSLVTLKVYDVLGNEVATLVSEKKPVGSYEVKFSATGGSASGGDVYNLPSGIYFYRLQANDFAQVKKMILLK
;
A
#
# COMPACT_ATOMS: atom_id res chain seq x y z
N GLY A 1 27.74 -38.12 -27.22
CA GLY A 1 26.75 -37.13 -26.78
C GLY A 1 25.63 -37.86 -26.11
N THR A 2 25.51 -37.75 -24.80
CA THR A 2 24.51 -38.47 -24.01
C THR A 2 23.25 -37.64 -23.86
N GLY A 3 22.12 -38.22 -24.27
CA GLY A 3 20.86 -38.10 -23.56
C GLY A 3 20.05 -36.83 -23.78
N VAL A 4 19.11 -36.91 -24.73
CA VAL A 4 17.74 -36.33 -24.66
C VAL A 4 16.89 -36.84 -25.84
N ASN A 5 17.51 -37.28 -26.95
CA ASN A 5 16.80 -37.66 -28.18
C ASN A 5 16.30 -39.12 -28.24
N GLY A 6 16.22 -39.83 -27.10
CA GLY A 6 15.91 -41.27 -27.08
C GLY A 6 14.75 -41.68 -26.18
N ASP A 7 14.12 -40.75 -25.47
CA ASP A 7 13.03 -41.05 -24.53
C ASP A 7 11.68 -40.64 -25.14
N PRO A 8 10.79 -41.59 -25.47
CA PRO A 8 9.53 -41.32 -26.15
C PRO A 8 8.58 -40.41 -25.35
N LEU A 9 8.81 -40.20 -24.05
CA LEU A 9 8.06 -39.24 -23.23
C LEU A 9 8.38 -37.77 -23.55
N PHE A 10 9.47 -37.50 -24.28
CA PHE A 10 9.92 -36.14 -24.62
C PHE A 10 9.94 -35.88 -26.14
N VAL A 11 9.52 -36.85 -26.96
CA VAL A 11 9.54 -36.73 -28.44
C VAL A 11 8.25 -36.13 -28.99
N ASP A 12 7.14 -36.17 -28.24
CA ASP A 12 5.90 -35.54 -28.69
C ASP A 12 5.82 -34.09 -28.23
N LYS A 13 5.77 -33.18 -29.19
CA LYS A 13 5.72 -31.74 -28.93
C LYS A 13 4.51 -31.44 -28.06
N ILE A 14 4.77 -30.75 -26.95
CA ILE A 14 3.85 -30.40 -25.87
C ILE A 14 2.68 -29.46 -26.27
N GLY A 15 2.28 -29.42 -27.55
CA GLY A 15 1.18 -28.58 -28.01
C GLY A 15 0.85 -28.77 -29.49
N HIS A 16 -0.36 -28.37 -29.87
CA HIS A 16 -0.70 -28.15 -31.26
C HIS A 16 0.25 -27.11 -31.88
N ILE A 17 0.71 -27.37 -33.10
CA ILE A 17 1.41 -26.39 -33.93
C ILE A 17 0.37 -25.83 -34.91
N ALA A 18 0.09 -24.53 -34.80
CA ALA A 18 -0.70 -23.85 -35.81
C ALA A 18 0.02 -23.88 -37.17
N ASP A 19 -0.70 -23.65 -38.27
CA ASP A 19 -0.23 -23.72 -39.67
C ASP A 19 1.04 -22.87 -39.97
N GLN A 20 1.44 -21.99 -39.04
CA GLN A 20 2.64 -21.16 -39.11
C GLN A 20 3.76 -21.55 -38.11
N GLY A 21 3.72 -22.76 -37.55
CA GLY A 21 4.82 -23.32 -36.74
C GLY A 21 4.98 -22.72 -35.34
N THR A 22 3.97 -22.00 -34.84
CA THR A 22 3.93 -21.49 -33.46
C THR A 22 3.12 -22.47 -32.60
N LEU A 23 3.64 -22.82 -31.42
CA LEU A 23 2.92 -23.58 -30.40
C LEU A 23 1.79 -22.69 -29.86
N ASP A 24 0.54 -23.09 -30.04
CA ASP A 24 -0.65 -22.36 -29.58
C ASP A 24 -1.03 -22.67 -28.12
N GLY A 25 -0.39 -23.68 -27.53
CA GLY A 25 -0.59 -24.07 -26.14
C GLY A 25 -1.88 -24.88 -25.91
N GLU A 26 -2.56 -25.32 -26.96
CA GLU A 26 -3.77 -26.14 -26.85
C GLU A 26 -3.44 -27.64 -26.77
N LEU A 27 -4.18 -28.36 -25.93
CA LEU A 27 -4.04 -29.81 -25.76
C LEU A 27 -4.65 -30.55 -26.96
N GLN A 28 -3.91 -31.48 -27.58
CA GLN A 28 -4.39 -32.26 -28.72
C GLN A 28 -5.48 -33.26 -28.30
N ALA A 29 -6.46 -33.52 -29.17
CA ALA A 29 -7.49 -34.54 -28.96
C ALA A 29 -6.84 -35.94 -28.88
N GLY A 30 -6.71 -36.48 -27.66
CA GLY A 30 -5.99 -37.73 -27.38
C GLY A 30 -4.86 -37.59 -26.36
N SER A 31 -4.59 -36.37 -25.87
CA SER A 31 -3.59 -36.14 -24.83
C SER A 31 -3.93 -36.93 -23.55
N PRO A 32 -2.97 -37.60 -22.89
CA PRO A 32 -3.24 -38.35 -21.66
C PRO A 32 -3.66 -37.45 -20.48
N ALA A 33 -3.54 -36.12 -20.61
CA ALA A 33 -4.06 -35.14 -19.66
C ALA A 33 -5.54 -34.78 -19.92
N ILE A 34 -6.06 -35.04 -21.13
CA ILE A 34 -7.49 -34.93 -21.41
C ILE A 34 -8.17 -36.10 -20.70
N ASN A 35 -9.08 -35.76 -19.79
CA ASN A 35 -10.02 -36.67 -19.13
C ASN A 35 -9.45 -37.66 -18.10
N GLN A 36 -8.16 -37.59 -17.73
CA GLN A 36 -7.59 -38.45 -16.68
C GLN A 36 -8.05 -38.13 -15.24
N GLY A 37 -8.99 -37.20 -15.06
CA GLY A 37 -9.61 -36.87 -13.76
C GLY A 37 -11.14 -36.95 -13.75
N GLU A 38 -11.78 -37.53 -14.77
CA GLU A 38 -13.23 -37.35 -15.00
C GLU A 38 -14.17 -38.00 -13.98
N ASN A 39 -13.71 -38.87 -13.09
CA ASN A 39 -14.60 -39.51 -12.12
C ASN A 39 -14.58 -38.85 -10.73
N ILE A 40 -14.66 -37.52 -10.72
CA ILE A 40 -14.95 -36.71 -9.52
C ILE A 40 -16.23 -37.21 -8.83
N GLN A 41 -17.25 -37.57 -9.64
CA GLN A 41 -18.14 -38.72 -9.50
C GLN A 41 -17.97 -39.62 -8.25
N ALA A 42 -17.28 -40.71 -8.53
CA ALA A 42 -16.99 -41.79 -7.62
C ALA A 42 -16.16 -41.36 -6.41
N ILE A 43 -15.30 -40.34 -6.53
CA ILE A 43 -14.48 -39.87 -5.40
C ILE A 43 -15.35 -39.17 -4.36
N ILE A 44 -16.25 -38.27 -4.78
CA ILE A 44 -17.15 -37.53 -3.89
C ILE A 44 -18.13 -38.48 -3.20
N GLU A 45 -18.68 -39.45 -3.93
CA GLU A 45 -19.58 -40.48 -3.37
C GLU A 45 -18.87 -41.43 -2.40
N ALA A 46 -17.65 -41.87 -2.70
CA ALA A 46 -16.87 -42.72 -1.80
C ALA A 46 -16.50 -42.02 -0.48
N MET A 47 -16.39 -40.69 -0.50
CA MET A 47 -16.14 -39.87 0.69
C MET A 47 -17.42 -39.48 1.44
N GLY A 48 -18.60 -39.92 0.96
CA GLY A 48 -19.90 -39.60 1.57
C GLY A 48 -20.26 -38.11 1.51
N LEU A 49 -19.66 -37.36 0.58
CA LEU A 49 -19.88 -35.93 0.45
C LEU A 49 -21.10 -35.65 -0.45
N PRO A 50 -21.95 -34.67 -0.12
CA PRO A 50 -23.06 -34.29 -0.98
C PRO A 50 -22.56 -33.63 -2.26
N TRP A 51 -23.30 -33.82 -3.35
CA TRP A 51 -23.05 -33.23 -4.68
C TRP A 51 -23.38 -31.74 -4.79
N THR A 52 -23.74 -31.14 -3.66
CA THR A 52 -24.10 -29.73 -3.55
C THR A 52 -23.03 -28.97 -2.77
N ASP A 53 -22.93 -27.66 -3.01
CA ASP A 53 -22.19 -26.74 -2.15
C ASP A 53 -22.83 -26.62 -0.75
N ILE A 54 -22.25 -25.79 0.12
CA ILE A 54 -22.76 -25.53 1.48
C ILE A 54 -24.15 -24.85 1.49
N ASN A 55 -24.57 -24.28 0.36
CA ASN A 55 -25.84 -23.59 0.16
C ASN A 55 -26.88 -24.46 -0.58
N GLY A 56 -26.53 -25.68 -0.98
CA GLY A 56 -27.42 -26.61 -1.69
C GLY A 56 -27.40 -26.50 -3.22
N ASN A 57 -26.50 -25.69 -3.82
CA ASN A 57 -26.40 -25.56 -5.27
C ASN A 57 -25.61 -26.73 -5.87
N PRO A 58 -26.01 -27.27 -7.04
CA PRO A 58 -25.23 -28.29 -7.74
C PRO A 58 -23.87 -27.72 -8.17
N ARG A 59 -22.78 -28.44 -7.90
CA ARG A 59 -21.44 -28.07 -8.38
C ARG A 59 -21.43 -28.14 -9.91
N ASP A 60 -21.34 -26.99 -10.58
CA ASP A 60 -21.15 -26.94 -12.02
C ASP A 60 -19.65 -26.93 -12.38
N SER A 61 -19.34 -26.94 -13.68
CA SER A 61 -17.97 -26.94 -14.20
C SER A 61 -17.31 -25.55 -14.19
N SER A 62 -17.92 -24.57 -13.53
CA SER A 62 -17.28 -23.28 -13.29
C SER A 62 -16.11 -23.47 -12.31
N PRO A 63 -14.91 -22.96 -12.61
CA PRO A 63 -13.82 -22.96 -11.64
C PRO A 63 -14.20 -22.06 -10.45
N ASP A 64 -14.76 -22.67 -9.42
CA ASP A 64 -14.97 -22.04 -8.12
C ASP A 64 -13.66 -22.14 -7.32
N ILE A 65 -12.81 -21.09 -7.40
CA ILE A 65 -11.78 -20.86 -6.39
C ILE A 65 -12.52 -20.33 -5.18
N GLY A 66 -12.94 -21.24 -4.30
CA GLY A 66 -13.78 -20.99 -3.13
C GLY A 66 -13.57 -19.62 -2.47
N ALA A 67 -14.27 -18.63 -3.00
CA ALA A 67 -14.24 -17.27 -2.53
C ALA A 67 -15.32 -17.20 -1.45
N TYR A 68 -14.90 -17.15 -0.20
CA TYR A 68 -15.79 -16.81 0.89
C TYR A 68 -16.29 -15.38 0.67
N GLU A 69 -17.56 -15.22 0.30
CA GLU A 69 -18.22 -13.92 0.41
C GLU A 69 -18.54 -13.70 1.89
N SER A 70 -17.60 -13.10 2.60
CA SER A 70 -17.86 -12.60 3.95
C SER A 70 -18.71 -11.33 3.84
N GLU A 71 -19.93 -11.33 4.40
CA GLU A 71 -20.78 -10.13 4.53
C GLU A 71 -20.21 -9.07 5.49
N TYR A 72 -19.08 -9.36 6.16
CA TYR A 72 -18.32 -8.31 6.80
C TYR A 72 -17.58 -7.55 5.72
N SER A 73 -18.02 -6.32 5.45
CA SER A 73 -17.15 -5.28 4.91
C SER A 73 -15.93 -5.24 5.82
N ALA A 74 -14.83 -5.86 5.40
CA ALA A 74 -13.55 -5.59 6.03
C ALA A 74 -13.40 -4.08 5.89
N GLY A 75 -13.38 -3.36 7.01
CA GLY A 75 -12.86 -2.01 7.02
C GLY A 75 -11.43 -2.16 6.53
N VAL A 76 -11.24 -2.03 5.22
CA VAL A 76 -9.91 -1.92 4.65
C VAL A 76 -9.36 -0.65 5.27
N ASP A 77 -8.51 -0.83 6.28
CA ASP A 77 -7.57 0.21 6.63
C ASP A 77 -6.86 0.54 5.32
N ASP A 78 -7.08 1.75 4.82
CA ASP A 78 -6.43 2.32 3.62
C ASP A 78 -4.89 2.21 3.70
N ASP A 79 -4.35 1.86 4.87
CA ASP A 79 -2.94 1.59 5.14
C ASP A 79 -2.36 0.38 4.39
N LEU A 80 -3.18 -0.47 3.75
CA LEU A 80 -2.70 -1.64 2.98
C LEU A 80 -1.91 -1.27 1.72
N LEU A 81 -1.98 -0.02 1.23
CA LEU A 81 -1.19 0.47 0.09
C LEU A 81 0.03 1.30 0.49
N GLY A 82 0.31 1.51 1.78
CA GLY A 82 1.43 2.33 2.25
C GLY A 82 1.36 3.82 1.83
N TYR A 83 0.27 4.22 1.16
CA TYR A 83 0.00 5.61 0.79
C TYR A 83 -1.04 6.18 1.75
N PRO A 84 -0.78 7.35 2.34
CA PRO A 84 -1.77 7.95 3.22
C PRO A 84 -3.01 8.36 2.42
N SER A 85 -4.19 7.96 2.87
CA SER A 85 -5.45 8.32 2.20
C SER A 85 -6.00 9.69 2.59
N LYS A 86 -5.45 10.29 3.67
CA LYS A 86 -5.88 11.59 4.19
C LYS A 86 -4.72 12.52 4.54
N TYR A 87 -5.01 13.81 4.45
CA TYR A 87 -4.14 14.83 5.02
C TYR A 87 -4.16 14.70 6.54
N ALA A 88 -2.98 14.60 7.15
CA ALA A 88 -2.86 14.59 8.60
C ALA A 88 -1.58 15.31 9.05
N LEU A 89 -1.70 16.14 10.07
CA LEU A 89 -0.59 16.65 10.85
C LEU A 89 -0.62 15.94 12.21
N SER A 90 0.49 15.31 12.59
CA SER A 90 0.63 14.63 13.88
C SER A 90 1.15 15.58 14.94
N GLN A 91 0.90 15.24 16.21
CA GLN A 91 1.51 15.94 17.32
C GLN A 91 3.03 15.77 17.26
N ASN A 92 3.78 16.85 17.47
CA ASN A 92 5.23 16.80 17.57
C ASN A 92 5.67 15.91 18.74
N TYR A 93 6.72 15.14 18.55
CA TYR A 93 7.27 14.26 19.58
C TYR A 93 8.80 14.42 19.70
N PRO A 94 9.33 14.63 20.92
CA PRO A 94 8.61 14.80 22.20
C PRO A 94 7.83 16.14 22.27
N ASN A 95 6.83 16.22 23.14
CA ASN A 95 6.15 17.47 23.52
C ASN A 95 5.72 17.38 25.01
N PRO A 96 6.19 18.26 25.91
CA PRO A 96 7.13 19.38 25.68
C PRO A 96 8.48 18.92 25.13
N PHE A 97 9.15 19.78 24.34
CA PHE A 97 10.42 19.43 23.69
C PHE A 97 11.59 20.28 24.20
N ASN A 98 12.79 19.69 24.24
CA ASN A 98 14.05 20.36 24.60
C ASN A 98 15.26 19.73 23.88
N PRO A 99 16.06 20.48 23.09
CA PRO A 99 15.66 21.65 22.30
C PRO A 99 15.05 21.24 20.96
N SER A 100 14.93 19.94 20.66
CA SER A 100 14.44 19.43 19.36
C SER A 100 13.23 18.53 19.48
N THR A 101 12.41 18.53 18.44
CA THR A 101 11.21 17.68 18.29
C THR A 101 11.07 17.24 16.84
N THR A 102 10.32 16.17 16.61
CA THR A 102 9.97 15.69 15.27
C THR A 102 8.50 15.94 15.01
N ILE A 103 8.20 16.55 13.87
CA ILE A 103 6.84 16.79 13.38
C ILE A 103 6.60 15.83 12.22
N ARG A 104 5.51 15.05 12.30
CA ARG A 104 5.12 14.11 11.25
C ARG A 104 3.87 14.61 10.55
N PHE A 105 3.80 14.44 9.24
CA PHE A 105 2.59 14.73 8.47
C PHE A 105 2.46 13.81 7.26
N SER A 106 1.23 13.65 6.78
CA SER A 106 0.91 12.85 5.61
C SER A 106 0.12 13.66 4.60
N ILE A 107 0.39 13.43 3.31
CA ILE A 107 -0.34 14.05 2.20
C ILE A 107 -0.83 12.97 1.21
N PRO A 108 -2.12 12.91 0.90
CA PRO A 108 -2.70 11.89 0.01
C PRO A 108 -2.56 12.21 -1.48
N ALA A 109 -2.18 13.44 -1.81
CA ALA A 109 -2.00 13.90 -3.18
C ALA A 109 -0.79 14.83 -3.29
N SER A 110 -0.15 14.80 -4.46
CA SER A 110 0.96 15.72 -4.72
C SER A 110 0.48 17.15 -4.65
N SER A 111 1.11 17.94 -3.78
CA SER A 111 0.67 19.29 -3.45
C SER A 111 1.84 20.16 -3.05
N LEU A 112 1.64 21.49 -3.15
CA LEU A 112 2.58 22.45 -2.57
C LEU A 112 2.35 22.46 -1.06
N VAL A 113 3.32 21.95 -0.30
CA VAL A 113 3.23 21.82 1.15
C VAL A 113 4.02 22.93 1.81
N THR A 114 3.38 23.63 2.73
CA THR A 114 4.02 24.62 3.60
C THR A 114 3.83 24.23 5.06
N LEU A 115 4.94 24.09 5.78
CA LEU A 115 4.97 23.83 7.22
C LEU A 115 5.71 24.98 7.89
N LYS A 116 4.97 25.77 8.67
CA LYS A 116 5.47 27.00 9.29
C LYS A 116 5.22 27.01 10.79
N VAL A 117 6.12 27.64 11.54
CA VAL A 117 6.06 27.82 12.99
C VAL A 117 5.75 29.28 13.29
N TYR A 118 4.85 29.49 14.26
CA TYR A 118 4.36 30.78 14.71
C TYR A 118 4.48 30.93 16.23
N ASP A 119 4.67 32.15 16.70
CA ASP A 119 4.56 32.50 18.10
C ASP A 119 3.09 32.72 18.53
N VAL A 120 2.87 33.05 19.81
CA VAL A 120 1.53 33.33 20.36
C VAL A 120 0.90 34.61 19.81
N LEU A 121 1.70 35.48 19.17
CA LEU A 121 1.25 36.73 18.55
C LEU A 121 0.92 36.53 17.05
N GLY A 122 1.20 35.34 16.51
CA GLY A 122 0.99 35.01 15.10
C GLY A 122 2.15 35.40 14.17
N ASN A 123 3.30 35.80 14.71
CA ASN A 123 4.48 36.08 13.89
C ASN A 123 5.07 34.77 13.39
N GLU A 124 5.44 34.70 12.11
CA GLU A 124 6.16 33.56 11.55
C GLU A 124 7.58 33.55 12.10
N VAL A 125 7.94 32.46 12.79
CA VAL A 125 9.22 32.28 13.46
C VAL A 125 10.17 31.46 12.60
N ALA A 126 9.65 30.42 11.93
CA ALA A 126 10.44 29.57 11.06
C ALA A 126 9.56 28.90 10.00
N THR A 127 10.03 28.90 8.75
CA THR A 127 9.52 27.99 7.72
C THR A 127 10.36 26.71 7.74
N LEU A 128 9.71 25.56 7.90
CA LEU A 128 10.34 24.23 7.96
C LEU A 128 10.26 23.49 6.63
N VAL A 129 9.14 23.66 5.90
CA VAL A 129 8.92 23.09 4.56
C VAL A 129 8.19 24.13 3.72
N SER A 130 8.60 24.30 2.47
CA SER A 130 7.91 25.15 1.49
C SER A 130 8.21 24.67 0.07
N GLU A 131 7.77 23.45 -0.24
CA GLU A 131 8.07 22.81 -1.52
C GLU A 131 6.95 21.88 -1.98
N LYS A 132 6.97 21.51 -3.27
CA LYS A 132 6.03 20.54 -3.82
C LYS A 132 6.47 19.14 -3.41
N LYS A 133 5.60 18.43 -2.69
CA LYS A 133 5.84 17.05 -2.25
C LYS A 133 4.92 16.07 -2.99
N PRO A 134 5.40 14.86 -3.34
CA PRO A 134 4.54 13.78 -3.84
C PRO A 134 3.69 13.16 -2.71
N VAL A 135 2.73 12.30 -3.05
CA VAL A 135 1.96 11.54 -2.05
C VAL A 135 2.90 10.79 -1.10
N GLY A 136 2.62 10.82 0.19
CA GLY A 136 3.44 10.12 1.19
C GLY A 136 3.40 10.73 2.59
N SER A 137 4.12 10.07 3.49
CA SER A 137 4.32 10.48 4.88
C SER A 137 5.72 11.05 5.06
N TYR A 138 5.82 12.14 5.80
CA TYR A 138 7.04 12.93 5.97
C TYR A 138 7.31 13.21 7.45
N GLU A 139 8.59 13.28 7.78
CA GLU A 139 9.07 13.68 9.09
C GLU A 139 10.02 14.87 8.95
N VAL A 140 9.82 15.87 9.80
CA VAL A 140 10.66 17.07 9.82
C VAL A 140 11.13 17.32 11.24
N LYS A 141 12.45 17.42 11.39
CA LYS A 141 13.07 17.77 12.67
C LYS A 141 13.04 19.28 12.84
N PHE A 142 12.52 19.72 13.98
CA PHE A 142 12.52 21.11 14.41
C PHE A 142 13.37 21.25 15.67
N SER A 143 14.22 22.27 15.71
CA SER A 143 15.04 22.62 16.87
C SER A 143 14.77 24.07 17.26
N ALA A 144 14.88 24.39 18.56
CA ALA A 144 14.74 25.73 19.12
C ALA A 144 15.84 26.71 18.67
N THR A 145 16.99 26.18 18.25
CA THR A 145 18.07 26.92 17.61
C THR A 145 18.28 26.36 16.21
N GLY A 146 18.29 27.21 15.20
CA GLY A 146 18.41 26.77 13.81
C GLY A 146 18.31 27.92 12.82
N GLY A 147 18.21 27.57 11.55
CA GLY A 147 17.89 28.51 10.47
C GLY A 147 16.63 28.05 9.74
N SER A 148 15.93 28.97 9.09
CA SER A 148 14.73 28.61 8.33
C SER A 148 15.11 27.89 7.03
N ALA A 149 14.30 26.91 6.61
CA ALA A 149 14.46 26.18 5.36
C ALA A 149 14.46 27.09 4.11
N SER A 150 13.92 28.30 4.21
CA SER A 150 13.93 29.31 3.12
C SER A 150 15.19 30.19 3.11
N GLY A 151 16.23 29.88 3.89
CA GLY A 151 17.48 30.65 3.91
C GLY A 151 17.43 31.92 4.76
N GLY A 152 16.62 31.92 5.83
CA GLY A 152 16.46 33.05 6.75
C GLY A 152 17.46 33.11 7.91
N ASP A 153 17.32 34.16 8.74
CA ASP A 153 18.16 34.42 9.91
C ASP A 153 18.21 33.24 10.89
N VAL A 154 19.34 33.11 11.57
CA VAL A 154 19.51 32.14 12.66
C VAL A 154 18.60 32.56 13.81
N TYR A 155 17.69 31.66 14.21
CA TYR A 155 16.77 31.89 15.31
C TYR A 155 17.22 31.16 16.57
N ASN A 156 16.92 31.74 17.74
CA ASN A 156 17.07 31.12 19.06
C ASN A 156 15.82 31.40 19.89
N LEU A 157 14.96 30.40 20.01
CA LEU A 157 13.63 30.56 20.57
C LEU A 157 13.66 30.45 22.11
N PRO A 158 13.02 31.38 22.85
CA PRO A 158 12.84 31.24 24.28
C PRO A 158 11.82 30.14 24.62
N SER A 159 11.89 29.62 25.85
CA SER A 159 10.88 28.71 26.41
C SER A 159 9.48 29.33 26.31
N GLY A 160 8.50 28.56 25.85
CA GLY A 160 7.16 29.09 25.59
C GLY A 160 6.28 28.18 24.74
N ILE A 161 5.12 28.72 24.38
CA ILE A 161 4.14 28.05 23.52
C ILE A 161 4.36 28.53 22.09
N TYR A 162 4.39 27.58 21.16
CA TYR A 162 4.48 27.83 19.73
C TYR A 162 3.41 27.04 19.00
N PHE A 163 3.03 27.52 17.82
CA PHE A 163 2.10 26.85 16.95
C PHE A 163 2.79 26.47 15.65
N TYR A 164 2.46 25.33 15.08
CA TYR A 164 2.89 24.97 13.74
C TYR A 164 1.67 24.68 12.88
N ARG A 165 1.72 25.18 11.65
CA ARG A 165 0.64 25.08 10.67
C ARG A 165 1.15 24.33 9.45
N LEU A 166 0.45 23.27 9.09
CA LEU A 166 0.57 22.59 7.81
C LEU A 166 -0.49 23.15 6.88
N GLN A 167 -0.10 23.55 5.68
CA GLN A 167 -1.00 23.93 4.61
C GLN A 167 -0.62 23.21 3.31
N ALA A 168 -1.59 22.54 2.70
CA ALA A 168 -1.44 21.78 1.47
C ALA A 168 -2.76 21.83 0.69
N ASN A 169 -2.75 22.42 -0.51
CA ASN A 169 -3.99 22.73 -1.27
C ASN A 169 -5.02 23.45 -0.38
N ASP A 170 -6.23 22.92 -0.26
CA ASP A 170 -7.32 23.45 0.59
C ASP A 170 -7.25 22.96 2.04
N PHE A 171 -6.31 22.08 2.38
CA PHE A 171 -6.13 21.58 3.74
C PHE A 171 -5.25 22.52 4.56
N ALA A 172 -5.72 22.90 5.74
CA ALA A 172 -4.94 23.60 6.74
C ALA A 172 -5.17 22.99 8.13
N GLN A 173 -4.09 22.63 8.82
CA GLN A 173 -4.15 22.14 10.19
C GLN A 173 -3.10 22.82 11.05
N VAL A 174 -3.50 23.21 12.26
CA VAL A 174 -2.63 23.87 13.24
C VAL A 174 -2.54 22.99 14.48
N LYS A 175 -1.34 22.89 15.05
CA LYS A 175 -1.11 22.24 16.35
C LYS A 175 -0.21 23.10 17.22
N LYS A 176 -0.37 22.94 18.53
CA LYS A 176 0.45 23.60 19.55
C LYS A 176 1.62 22.72 19.97
N MET A 177 2.74 23.34 20.30
CA MET A 177 3.90 22.70 20.92
C MET A 177 4.44 23.58 22.05
N ILE A 178 5.11 22.96 23.01
CA ILE A 178 5.69 23.62 24.18
C ILE A 178 7.19 23.40 24.16
N LEU A 179 7.95 24.49 24.09
CA LEU A 179 9.41 24.49 24.18
C LEU A 179 9.83 24.70 25.64
N LEU A 180 10.67 23.80 26.15
CA LEU A 180 11.38 23.95 27.41
C LEU A 180 12.87 24.06 27.09
N LYS A 181 13.53 25.11 27.56
CA LYS A 181 14.98 25.35 27.47
C LYS A 181 15.52 25.68 28.85
#